data_AF-A0A7S3J233-F1
#
_entry.id   AF-A0A7S3J233-F1
#
_cell.length_a   1.000
_cell.length_b   1.000
_cell.length_c   1.000
_cell.angle_alpha   90.00
_cell.angle_beta   90.00
_cell.angle_gamma   90.00
#
_symmetry.space_group_name_H-M   'P 1'
#
loop_
_entity.id
_entity.type
_entity.pdbx_description
1 polymer ?
#
loop_
_entity_poly.entity_id
_entity_poly.type
_entity_poly.pdbx_seq_one_letter_code
_entity_poly.pdbx_strand_id
1 'polypeptide(L)'
;MRDSNKMFENKEILIHEMEEDKVNDEGIDGKVILMNINEDPLLTGKVKHLIKDGNNQVGKSMGSSHSDIPISGIGIVPNHAQIKYSESKKSLALVPNKDAKKNKTHLEGNLVEKQVELRHGSKVLFGNNNLFIIVFPGEEVPSKWLDYEEAMNQVIKKQVDSFAGDKEMEEKLK
;
A
#
# COMPACT_ATOMS: atom_id res chain seq x y z
N MET A 1 32.23 -23.46 13.26
CA MET A 1 31.34 -24.34 12.46
C MET A 1 29.85 -24.07 12.66
N ARG A 2 29.40 -23.11 13.50
CA ARG A 2 27.98 -22.75 13.65
C ARG A 2 27.56 -21.49 12.86
N ASP A 3 28.51 -20.66 12.42
CA ASP A 3 28.21 -19.38 11.76
C ASP A 3 27.94 -19.50 10.26
N SER A 4 28.43 -20.58 9.62
CA SER A 4 28.24 -20.81 8.20
C SER A 4 26.78 -21.14 7.87
N ASN A 5 26.08 -21.94 8.70
CA ASN A 5 24.68 -22.31 8.46
C ASN A 5 23.73 -21.11 8.55
N LYS A 6 23.97 -20.15 9.45
CA LYS A 6 23.17 -18.91 9.52
C LYS A 6 23.34 -18.02 8.29
N MET A 7 24.53 -17.98 7.70
CA MET A 7 24.73 -17.24 6.45
C MET A 7 24.03 -17.91 5.26
N PHE A 8 23.98 -19.25 5.22
CA PHE A 8 23.24 -19.96 4.17
C PHE A 8 21.73 -19.82 4.34
N GLU A 9 21.18 -19.94 5.56
CA GLU A 9 19.75 -19.69 5.82
C GLU A 9 19.34 -18.25 5.48
N ASN A 10 20.14 -17.25 5.88
CA ASN A 10 19.85 -15.86 5.53
C ASN A 10 19.95 -15.61 4.02
N LYS A 11 20.85 -16.32 3.33
CA LYS A 11 20.98 -16.20 1.88
C LYS A 11 19.85 -16.90 1.14
N GLU A 12 19.35 -18.03 1.62
CA GLU A 12 18.16 -18.67 1.05
C GLU A 12 16.90 -17.87 1.34
N ILE A 13 16.75 -17.27 2.53
CA ILE A 13 15.66 -16.33 2.82
C ILE A 13 15.75 -15.11 1.90
N LEU A 14 16.92 -14.51 1.72
CA LEU A 14 17.12 -13.37 0.83
C LEU A 14 16.86 -13.76 -0.63
N ILE A 15 17.27 -14.95 -1.06
CA ILE A 15 16.98 -15.46 -2.41
C ILE A 15 15.49 -15.72 -2.57
N HIS A 16 14.81 -16.26 -1.55
CA HIS A 16 13.37 -16.53 -1.60
C HIS A 16 12.54 -15.22 -1.55
N GLU A 17 13.00 -14.20 -0.80
CA GLU A 17 12.45 -12.84 -0.82
C GLU A 17 12.70 -12.18 -2.19
N MET A 18 13.90 -12.31 -2.75
CA MET A 18 14.25 -11.83 -4.10
C MET A 18 13.56 -12.62 -5.24
N GLU A 19 13.11 -13.85 -4.98
CA GLU A 19 12.33 -14.68 -5.91
C GLU A 19 10.83 -14.38 -5.81
N GLU A 20 10.31 -14.00 -4.63
CA GLU A 20 8.95 -13.45 -4.48
C GLU A 20 8.82 -12.04 -5.10
N ASP A 21 9.92 -11.28 -5.18
CA ASP A 21 10.01 -9.97 -5.84
C ASP A 21 9.95 -10.02 -7.38
N LYS A 22 9.82 -11.21 -7.98
CA LYS A 22 9.62 -11.37 -9.43
C LYS A 22 8.17 -11.70 -9.76
N VAL A 23 7.26 -10.75 -9.55
CA VAL A 23 6.17 -10.63 -10.51
C VAL A 23 6.81 -10.07 -11.78
N ASN A 24 7.16 -10.95 -12.71
CA ASN A 24 7.55 -10.57 -14.07
C ASN A 24 6.53 -9.53 -14.56
N ASP A 25 6.98 -8.46 -15.23
CA ASP A 25 6.07 -7.51 -15.91
C ASP A 25 5.14 -8.21 -16.96
N GLU A 26 5.28 -9.52 -17.16
CA GLU A 26 4.36 -10.42 -17.84
C GLU A 26 2.99 -10.45 -17.14
N GLY A 27 2.01 -9.75 -17.73
CA GLY A 27 0.60 -9.79 -17.32
C GLY A 27 0.09 -8.54 -16.59
N ILE A 28 0.95 -7.54 -16.37
CA ILE A 28 0.51 -6.22 -15.88
C ILE A 28 0.23 -5.22 -17.01
N ASP A 29 0.67 -5.51 -18.24
CA ASP A 29 0.45 -4.63 -19.38
C ASP A 29 -1.06 -4.42 -19.62
N GLY A 30 -1.44 -3.16 -19.85
CA GLY A 30 -2.84 -2.76 -20.00
C GLY A 30 -3.70 -2.89 -18.73
N LYS A 31 -3.12 -3.13 -17.54
CA LYS A 31 -3.87 -3.29 -16.29
C LYS A 31 -3.57 -2.22 -15.24
N VAL A 32 -4.52 -2.04 -14.31
CA VAL A 32 -4.34 -1.15 -13.14
C VAL A 32 -3.51 -1.89 -12.10
N ILE A 33 -2.49 -1.21 -11.57
CA ILE A 33 -1.58 -1.78 -10.58
C ILE A 33 -1.50 -0.93 -9.32
N LEU A 34 -1.20 -1.58 -8.21
CA LEU A 34 -0.77 -0.98 -6.96
C LEU A 34 0.75 -1.14 -6.85
N MET A 35 1.49 -0.04 -6.97
CA MET A 35 2.95 -0.05 -7.03
C MET A 35 3.56 0.47 -5.73
N ASN A 36 4.53 -0.25 -5.19
CA ASN A 36 5.25 0.14 -3.98
C ASN A 36 6.13 1.37 -4.20
N ILE A 37 6.17 2.25 -3.19
CA ILE A 37 7.19 3.29 -3.01
C ILE A 37 7.97 2.94 -1.74
N ASN A 38 9.30 2.88 -1.81
CA ASN A 38 10.16 2.33 -0.76
C ASN A 38 11.23 3.34 -0.30
N GLU A 39 11.63 3.25 0.97
CA GLU A 39 12.73 4.01 1.56
C GLU A 39 14.05 3.81 0.80
N ASP A 40 14.28 2.62 0.26
CA ASP A 40 15.37 2.37 -0.69
C ASP A 40 14.90 2.67 -2.13
N PRO A 41 15.46 3.67 -2.82
CA PRO A 41 15.09 4.00 -4.20
C PRO A 41 15.28 2.83 -5.18
N LEU A 42 16.20 1.89 -4.89
CA LEU A 42 16.42 0.70 -5.73
C LEU A 42 15.30 -0.33 -5.60
N LEU A 43 14.54 -0.30 -4.51
CA LEU A 43 13.40 -1.18 -4.25
C LEU A 43 12.05 -0.55 -4.65
N THR A 44 12.00 0.77 -4.83
CA THR A 44 10.80 1.45 -5.32
C THR A 44 10.37 0.90 -6.68
N GLY A 45 9.09 0.56 -6.80
CA GLY A 45 8.50 0.01 -8.01
C GLY A 45 8.89 -1.44 -8.32
N LYS A 46 9.67 -2.12 -7.46
CA LYS A 46 9.96 -3.56 -7.59
C LYS A 46 8.74 -4.40 -7.28
N VAL A 47 7.98 -4.02 -6.26
CA VAL A 47 6.72 -4.68 -5.92
C VAL A 47 5.57 -3.99 -6.64
N LYS A 48 4.91 -4.73 -7.53
CA LYS A 48 3.69 -4.31 -8.24
C LYS A 48 2.63 -5.38 -8.07
N HIS A 49 1.43 -4.97 -7.64
CA HIS A 49 0.29 -5.87 -7.54
C HIS A 49 -0.75 -5.53 -8.58
N LEU A 50 -1.15 -6.52 -9.38
CA LEU A 50 -2.29 -6.40 -10.28
C LEU A 50 -3.58 -6.20 -9.46
N ILE A 51 -4.36 -5.18 -9.82
CA ILE A 51 -5.71 -5.00 -9.30
C ILE A 51 -6.68 -5.67 -10.27
N LYS A 52 -7.23 -6.83 -9.87
CA LYS A 52 -8.16 -7.61 -10.68
C LYS A 52 -9.55 -6.98 -10.64
N ASP A 53 -10.37 -7.25 -11.66
CA ASP A 53 -11.78 -6.86 -11.63
C ASP A 53 -12.50 -7.51 -10.43
N GLY A 54 -13.36 -6.76 -9.77
CA GLY A 54 -14.03 -7.17 -8.54
C GLY A 54 -13.31 -6.74 -7.26
N ASN A 55 -13.32 -7.63 -6.26
CA ASN A 55 -12.81 -7.34 -4.92
C ASN A 55 -11.40 -7.90 -4.74
N ASN A 56 -10.46 -7.06 -4.31
CA ASN A 56 -9.07 -7.44 -4.04
C ASN A 56 -8.77 -7.20 -2.56
N GLN A 57 -8.55 -8.27 -1.81
CA GLN A 57 -8.22 -8.20 -0.39
C GLN A 57 -6.75 -7.84 -0.20
N VAL A 58 -6.49 -6.77 0.56
CA VAL A 58 -5.15 -6.29 0.91
C VAL A 58 -4.84 -6.64 2.36
N GLY A 59 -3.68 -7.23 2.62
CA GLY A 59 -3.23 -7.53 3.98
C GLY A 59 -2.20 -8.65 4.05
N LYS A 60 -1.94 -9.13 5.26
CA LYS A 60 -1.04 -10.27 5.50
C LYS A 60 -1.69 -11.57 5.04
N SER A 61 -0.97 -12.38 4.27
CA SER A 61 -1.33 -13.78 4.10
C SER A 61 -0.88 -14.56 5.35
N MET A 62 -1.82 -15.20 6.06
CA MET A 62 -1.55 -15.97 7.28
C MET A 62 -2.33 -17.28 7.24
N GLY A 63 -1.62 -18.41 7.30
CA GLY A 63 -2.24 -19.74 7.31
C GLY A 63 -3.14 -19.96 6.09
N SER A 64 -4.44 -20.20 6.31
CA SER A 64 -5.43 -20.39 5.26
C SER A 64 -6.04 -19.09 4.71
N SER A 65 -5.69 -17.92 5.26
CA SER A 65 -6.12 -16.62 4.72
C SER A 65 -5.19 -16.19 3.60
N HIS A 66 -5.69 -16.23 2.37
CA HIS A 66 -5.00 -15.77 1.18
C HIS A 66 -5.48 -14.34 0.85
N SER A 67 -4.59 -13.36 0.94
CA SER A 67 -4.86 -12.01 0.45
C SER A 67 -4.58 -11.96 -1.05
N ASP A 68 -5.46 -11.35 -1.84
CA ASP A 68 -5.22 -11.14 -3.28
C ASP A 68 -4.00 -10.24 -3.52
N ILE A 69 -3.82 -9.28 -2.62
CA ILE A 69 -2.68 -8.36 -2.58
C ILE A 69 -1.98 -8.55 -1.23
N PRO A 70 -1.03 -9.50 -1.15
CA PRO A 70 -0.30 -9.76 0.07
C PRO A 70 0.68 -8.62 0.35
N ILE A 71 0.57 -8.02 1.52
CA ILE A 71 1.51 -7.01 2.04
C ILE A 71 1.90 -7.35 3.48
N SER A 72 3.13 -7.00 3.86
CA SER A 72 3.69 -7.29 5.18
C SER A 72 4.14 -6.00 5.89
N GLY A 73 4.67 -6.12 7.11
CA GLY A 73 5.16 -4.96 7.87
C GLY A 73 4.30 -4.57 9.09
N ILE A 74 4.77 -3.50 9.75
CA ILE A 74 4.23 -3.01 11.03
C ILE A 74 2.86 -2.35 10.80
N GLY A 75 1.88 -2.71 11.64
CA GLY A 75 0.51 -2.19 11.54
C GLY A 75 -0.37 -2.87 10.49
N ILE A 76 0.17 -3.81 9.71
CA ILE A 76 -0.61 -4.60 8.73
C ILE A 76 -1.23 -5.83 9.40
N VAL A 77 -2.50 -6.11 9.05
CA VAL A 77 -3.28 -7.26 9.51
C VAL A 77 -3.79 -8.08 8.31
N PRO A 78 -4.30 -9.31 8.49
CA PRO A 78 -4.74 -10.12 7.35
C PRO A 78 -5.84 -9.51 6.48
N ASN A 79 -6.85 -8.87 7.09
CA ASN A 79 -7.94 -8.21 6.36
C ASN A 79 -7.81 -6.68 6.42
N HIS A 80 -6.64 -6.13 6.06
CA HIS A 80 -6.30 -4.74 6.36
C HIS A 80 -7.14 -3.74 5.54
N ALA A 81 -7.34 -3.99 4.25
CA ALA A 81 -8.18 -3.15 3.40
C ALA A 81 -8.72 -3.98 2.22
N GLN A 82 -9.66 -3.44 1.47
CA GLN A 82 -10.13 -4.05 0.23
C GLN A 82 -10.16 -3.01 -0.88
N ILE A 83 -9.59 -3.34 -2.03
CA ILE A 83 -9.68 -2.52 -3.23
C ILE A 83 -10.75 -3.12 -4.14
N LYS A 84 -11.77 -2.33 -4.45
CA LYS A 84 -12.85 -2.69 -5.37
C LYS A 84 -12.60 -2.04 -6.71
N TYR A 85 -12.42 -2.86 -7.75
CA TYR A 85 -12.25 -2.40 -9.11
C TYR A 85 -13.42 -2.87 -9.97
N SER A 86 -13.87 -2.02 -10.88
CA SER A 86 -14.82 -2.38 -11.92
C SER A 86 -14.28 -1.92 -13.26
N GLU A 87 -13.82 -2.86 -14.08
CA GLU A 87 -13.27 -2.59 -15.42
C GLU A 87 -14.36 -2.00 -16.34
N SER A 88 -15.59 -2.51 -16.26
CA SER A 88 -16.73 -2.02 -17.04
C SER A 88 -17.14 -0.59 -16.71
N LYS A 89 -17.07 -0.19 -15.43
CA LYS A 89 -17.41 1.16 -14.97
C LYS A 89 -16.20 2.09 -14.89
N LYS A 90 -14.99 1.56 -15.12
CA LYS A 90 -13.72 2.25 -14.90
C LYS A 90 -13.63 2.92 -13.52
N SER A 91 -14.19 2.26 -12.49
CA SER A 91 -14.26 2.80 -11.13
C SER A 91 -13.38 2.00 -10.19
N LEU A 92 -12.61 2.69 -9.36
CA LEU A 92 -11.73 2.08 -8.36
C LEU A 92 -12.04 2.70 -7.00
N ALA A 93 -12.17 1.87 -5.96
CA ALA A 93 -12.45 2.35 -4.61
C ALA A 93 -11.67 1.57 -3.55
N LEU A 94 -11.26 2.27 -2.50
CA LEU A 94 -10.65 1.72 -1.30
C LEU A 94 -11.72 1.58 -0.22
N VAL A 95 -11.80 0.39 0.38
CA VAL A 95 -12.60 0.10 1.57
C VAL A 95 -11.65 -0.19 2.73
N PRO A 96 -11.71 0.55 3.84
CA PRO A 96 -10.82 0.34 4.96
C PRO A 96 -11.20 -0.89 5.79
N ASN A 97 -10.34 -1.24 6.74
CA ASN A 97 -10.66 -2.22 7.77
C ASN A 97 -11.92 -1.83 8.55
N LYS A 98 -12.66 -2.82 9.08
CA LYS A 98 -13.82 -2.58 9.97
C LYS A 98 -13.45 -1.76 11.21
N ASP A 99 -12.24 -1.90 11.71
CA ASP A 99 -11.67 -1.15 12.84
C ASP A 99 -10.61 -0.17 12.31
N ALA A 100 -11.04 0.76 11.44
CA ALA A 100 -10.17 1.69 10.70
C ALA A 100 -9.29 2.57 11.61
N LYS A 101 -9.75 2.89 12.82
CA LYS A 101 -8.98 3.67 13.81
C LYS A 101 -7.78 2.89 14.37
N LYS A 102 -7.90 1.56 14.45
CA LYS A 102 -6.84 0.66 14.92
C LYS A 102 -5.96 0.18 13.78
N ASN A 103 -6.57 -0.22 12.67
CA ASN A 103 -5.89 -0.74 11.48
C ASN A 103 -5.93 0.33 10.39
N LYS A 104 -5.07 1.33 10.57
CA LYS A 104 -5.12 2.58 9.80
C LYS A 104 -4.73 2.36 8.35
N THR A 105 -5.51 2.95 7.46
CA THR A 105 -5.15 3.18 6.06
C THR A 105 -5.37 4.65 5.77
N HIS A 106 -4.39 5.30 5.16
CA HIS A 106 -4.47 6.72 4.80
C HIS A 106 -4.45 6.87 3.28
N LEU A 107 -5.31 7.76 2.76
CA LEU A 107 -5.33 8.18 1.37
C LEU A 107 -4.88 9.65 1.32
N GLU A 108 -3.75 9.92 0.67
CA GLU A 108 -3.15 11.26 0.59
C GLU A 108 -3.03 11.92 1.98
N GLY A 109 -2.69 11.12 2.99
CA GLY A 109 -2.55 11.55 4.39
C GLY A 109 -3.83 11.58 5.22
N ASN A 110 -5.01 11.43 4.63
CA ASN A 110 -6.27 11.43 5.39
C ASN A 110 -6.65 10.01 5.82
N LEU A 111 -7.06 9.83 7.08
CA LEU A 111 -7.54 8.54 7.58
C LEU A 111 -8.81 8.13 6.83
N VAL A 112 -8.80 6.92 6.28
CA VAL A 112 -9.94 6.37 5.53
C VAL A 112 -10.83 5.58 6.50
N GLU A 113 -11.97 6.14 6.87
CA GLU A 113 -12.95 5.47 7.74
C GLU A 113 -14.15 4.88 6.98
N LYS A 114 -14.32 5.25 5.72
CA LYS A 114 -15.40 4.78 4.82
C LYS A 114 -14.86 4.54 3.42
N GLN A 115 -15.64 3.86 2.59
CA GLN A 115 -15.29 3.64 1.19
C GLN A 115 -15.02 4.97 0.48
N VAL A 116 -13.88 5.06 -0.24
CA VAL A 116 -13.45 6.27 -0.96
C VAL A 116 -12.96 5.90 -2.36
N GLU A 117 -13.18 6.79 -3.33
CA GLU A 117 -12.72 6.60 -4.71
C GLU A 117 -11.19 6.75 -4.81
N LEU A 118 -10.57 5.92 -5.64
CA LEU A 118 -9.15 6.00 -5.98
C LEU A 118 -8.99 6.43 -7.44
N ARG A 119 -7.92 7.17 -7.72
CA ARG A 119 -7.55 7.62 -9.07
C ARG A 119 -6.09 7.28 -9.36
N HIS A 120 -5.69 7.43 -10.61
CA HIS A 120 -4.27 7.41 -10.95
C HIS A 120 -3.49 8.41 -10.09
N GLY A 121 -2.34 7.98 -9.56
CA GLY A 121 -1.49 8.77 -8.69
C GLY A 121 -1.92 8.83 -7.22
N SER A 122 -3.06 8.21 -6.86
CA SER A 122 -3.49 8.12 -5.46
C SER A 122 -2.45 7.38 -4.62
N LYS A 123 -1.94 8.05 -3.59
CA LYS A 123 -0.99 7.53 -2.60
C LYS A 123 -1.75 6.95 -1.41
N VAL A 124 -1.58 5.65 -1.21
CA VAL A 124 -2.22 4.89 -0.15
C VAL A 124 -1.15 4.38 0.81
N LEU A 125 -1.25 4.79 2.08
CA LEU A 125 -0.40 4.29 3.15
C LEU A 125 -1.18 3.26 3.96
N PHE A 126 -0.76 2.00 3.90
CA PHE A 126 -1.29 0.95 4.76
C PHE A 126 -0.45 0.84 6.03
N GLY A 127 -1.10 0.77 7.19
CA GLY A 127 -0.39 0.76 8.48
C GLY A 127 0.51 1.99 8.63
N ASN A 128 1.81 1.75 8.87
CA ASN A 128 2.76 2.82 9.20
C ASN A 128 3.70 3.21 8.04
N ASN A 129 4.23 2.24 7.28
CA ASN A 129 5.33 2.48 6.32
C ASN A 129 5.04 1.93 4.91
N ASN A 130 3.91 1.23 4.72
CA ASN A 130 3.62 0.58 3.45
C ASN A 130 2.94 1.57 2.50
N LEU A 131 3.77 2.38 1.83
CA LEU A 131 3.32 3.39 0.88
C LEU A 131 3.23 2.80 -0.53
N PHE A 132 2.07 2.99 -1.14
CA PHE A 132 1.80 2.54 -2.50
C PHE A 132 1.15 3.64 -3.32
N ILE A 133 1.28 3.54 -4.63
CA ILE A 133 0.62 4.41 -5.61
C ILE A 133 -0.22 3.60 -6.59
N ILE A 134 -1.38 4.14 -6.93
CA ILE A 134 -2.26 3.58 -7.96
C ILE A 134 -1.78 4.02 -9.34
N VAL A 135 -1.46 3.06 -10.21
CA VAL A 135 -1.03 3.32 -11.59
C VAL A 135 -2.06 2.74 -12.55
N PHE A 136 -2.59 3.59 -13.43
CA PHE A 136 -3.50 3.17 -14.49
C PHE A 136 -2.68 2.88 -15.75
N PRO A 137 -3.16 1.97 -16.61
CA PRO A 137 -2.42 1.59 -17.81
C PRO A 137 -2.30 2.78 -18.77
N GLY A 138 -1.09 3.00 -19.29
CA GLY A 138 -0.79 4.06 -20.24
C GLY A 138 -0.64 5.46 -19.65
N GLU A 139 -0.85 5.63 -18.34
CA GLU A 139 -0.62 6.90 -17.65
C GLU A 139 0.85 7.04 -17.23
N GLU A 140 1.38 8.26 -17.31
CA GLU A 140 2.74 8.55 -16.86
C GLU A 140 2.83 8.57 -15.34
N VAL A 141 3.92 8.01 -14.79
CA VAL A 141 4.23 8.13 -13.37
C VAL A 141 5.39 9.11 -13.20
N PRO A 142 5.13 10.36 -12.79
CA PRO A 142 6.18 11.33 -12.51
C PRO A 142 7.19 10.80 -11.51
N SER A 143 8.49 10.92 -11.80
CA SER A 143 9.56 10.45 -10.91
C SER A 143 9.47 11.04 -9.50
N LYS A 144 8.96 12.27 -9.37
CA LYS A 144 8.69 12.93 -8.08
C LYS A 144 7.68 12.16 -7.19
N TRP A 145 6.80 11.35 -7.77
CA TRP A 145 5.86 10.53 -6.98
C TRP A 145 6.53 9.32 -6.37
N LEU A 146 7.73 8.96 -6.85
CA LEU A 146 8.51 7.81 -6.43
C LEU A 146 9.55 8.17 -5.37
N ASP A 147 9.66 9.45 -5.02
CA ASP A 147 10.45 9.90 -3.87
C ASP A 147 9.69 9.56 -2.58
N TYR A 148 10.15 8.52 -1.88
CA TYR A 148 9.52 8.05 -0.66
C TYR A 148 9.52 9.12 0.44
N GLU A 149 10.65 9.80 0.63
CA GLU A 149 10.78 10.79 1.71
C GLU A 149 9.82 11.95 1.47
N GLU A 150 9.77 12.48 0.24
CA GLU A 150 8.86 13.56 -0.10
C GLU A 150 7.39 13.11 0.02
N ALA A 151 7.04 11.94 -0.51
CA ALA A 151 5.68 11.41 -0.47
C ALA A 151 5.21 11.13 0.97
N MET A 152 6.08 10.55 1.81
CA MET A 152 5.77 10.24 3.20
C MET A 152 5.67 11.51 4.04
N ASN A 153 6.54 12.50 3.82
CA ASN A 153 6.45 13.80 4.48
C ASN A 153 5.14 14.53 4.16
N GLN A 154 4.64 14.44 2.93
CA GLN A 154 3.33 14.99 2.56
C GLN A 154 2.18 14.30 3.32
N VAL A 155 2.23 12.96 3.41
CA VAL A 155 1.26 12.15 4.16
C VAL A 155 1.27 12.50 5.64
N ILE A 156 2.45 12.57 6.26
CA ILE A 156 2.61 12.90 7.69
C ILE A 156 2.11 14.32 7.96
N LYS A 157 2.49 15.29 7.14
CA LYS A 157 2.05 16.68 7.28
C LYS A 157 0.52 16.78 7.27
N LYS A 158 -0.13 16.11 6.32
CA LYS A 158 -1.60 16.05 6.24
C LYS A 158 -2.24 15.44 7.49
N GLN A 159 -1.65 14.40 8.06
CA GLN A 159 -2.15 13.79 9.31
C GLN A 159 -2.05 14.77 10.49
N VAL A 160 -0.93 15.49 10.61
CA VAL A 160 -0.72 16.50 11.66
C VAL A 160 -1.72 17.64 11.52
N ASP A 161 -1.89 18.17 10.30
CA ASP A 161 -2.82 19.26 10.02
C ASP A 161 -4.27 18.85 10.34
N SER A 162 -4.68 17.63 9.97
CA SER A 162 -6.00 17.10 10.30
C SER A 162 -6.22 17.00 11.81
N PHE A 163 -5.22 16.50 12.54
CA PHE A 163 -5.31 16.33 13.99
C PHE A 163 -5.35 17.67 14.74
N ALA A 164 -4.61 18.68 14.27
CA ALA A 164 -4.69 20.03 14.80
C ALA A 164 -6.09 20.63 14.60
N GLY A 165 -6.66 20.48 13.40
CA GLY A 165 -8.01 20.95 13.09
C GLY A 165 -9.08 20.33 13.98
N ASP A 166 -9.02 19.02 14.23
CA ASP A 166 -9.98 18.34 15.11
C ASP A 166 -9.94 18.88 16.54
N LYS A 167 -8.75 19.13 17.09
CA LYS A 167 -8.60 19.71 18.44
C LYS A 167 -9.17 21.11 18.55
N GLU A 168 -8.89 21.98 17.58
CA GLU A 168 -9.45 23.35 17.58
C GLU A 168 -10.97 23.35 17.51
N MET A 169 -11.57 22.40 16.77
CA MET A 169 -13.02 22.24 16.66
C MET A 169 -13.62 21.76 17.99
N GLU A 170 -13.00 20.79 18.65
CA GLU A 170 -13.43 20.31 19.97
C GLU A 170 -13.33 21.39 21.06
N GLU A 171 -12.32 22.26 21.00
CA GLU A 171 -12.19 23.40 21.93
C GLU A 171 -13.28 24.45 21.71
N LYS A 172 -13.68 24.73 20.46
CA LYS A 172 -14.77 25.67 20.14
C LYS A 172 -16.16 25.17 20.52
N LEU A 173 -16.32 23.86 20.72
CA LEU A 173 -17.57 23.21 21.13
C LEU A 173 -17.74 23.11 22.66
N LYS A 174 -16.73 23.49 23.44
CA LYS A 174 -16.75 23.55 24.90
C LYS A 174 -17.00 24.97 25.40
#